data_AF-A0AAW3FH79-F1
#
_entry.id   AF-A0AAW3FH79-F1
#
_cell.length_a   1.000
_cell.length_b   1.000
_cell.length_c   1.000
_cell.angle_alpha   90.00
_cell.angle_beta   90.00
_cell.angle_gamma   90.00
#
_symmetry.space_group_name_H-M   'P 1'
#
loop_
_entity.id
_entity.type
_entity.pdbx_description
1 polymer ?
#
loop_
_entity_poly.entity_id
_entity_poly.type
_entity_poly.pdbx_seq_one_letter_code
_entity_poly.pdbx_strand_id
1 'polypeptide(L)'
;MNIKKQITVCKTDAEIKIYPESKNELGLWIAHPPCFVVSVNDVRNIECMINTALRYSNSGVLVTEETAKNVLKEMCVKSWNILYKSHRVFSFSLAEKKLL
;
A
#
# COMPACT_ATOMS: atom_id res chain seq x y z
N MET A 1 -15.78 -7.70 -9.39
CA MET A 1 -15.04 -6.49 -9.82
C MET A 1 -13.59 -6.89 -10.09
N ASN A 2 -13.09 -6.76 -11.32
CA ASN A 2 -11.73 -7.19 -11.66
C ASN A 2 -10.71 -6.10 -11.31
N ILE A 3 -10.19 -6.14 -10.08
CA ILE A 3 -9.15 -5.21 -9.61
C ILE A 3 -7.82 -5.65 -10.25
N LYS A 4 -7.16 -4.74 -10.98
CA LYS A 4 -5.87 -5.00 -11.62
C LYS A 4 -4.69 -4.54 -10.78
N LYS A 5 -4.85 -3.41 -10.10
CA LYS A 5 -3.83 -2.80 -9.23
C LYS A 5 -4.48 -2.40 -7.91
N GLN A 6 -3.75 -2.53 -6.82
CA GLN A 6 -4.18 -2.12 -5.50
C GLN A 6 -2.99 -1.56 -4.73
N ILE A 7 -3.24 -0.53 -3.93
CA ILE A 7 -2.27 0.04 -2.99
C ILE A 7 -2.95 0.23 -1.64
N THR A 8 -2.16 0.15 -0.58
CA THR A 8 -2.54 0.57 0.78
C THR A 8 -1.83 1.87 1.12
N VAL A 9 -2.58 2.84 1.63
CA VAL A 9 -2.09 4.15 2.08
C VAL A 9 -2.28 4.24 3.59
N CYS A 10 -1.19 4.44 4.32
CA CYS A 10 -1.17 4.67 5.75
C CYS A 10 -0.77 6.12 6.04
N LYS A 11 -1.69 6.89 6.61
CA LYS A 11 -1.50 8.31 6.91
C LYS A 11 -1.34 8.55 8.42
N THR A 12 -0.35 9.36 8.77
CA THR A 12 -0.19 10.01 10.09
C THR A 12 -0.44 11.51 9.95
N ASP A 13 -0.15 12.29 11.00
CA ASP A 13 -0.26 13.74 10.97
C ASP A 13 0.87 14.41 10.19
N ALA A 14 2.03 13.76 10.06
CA ALA A 14 3.21 14.31 9.37
C ALA A 14 3.45 13.69 7.99
N GLU A 15 3.10 12.41 7.82
CA GLU A 15 3.52 11.61 6.67
C GLU A 15 2.41 10.73 6.11
N ILE A 16 2.58 10.35 4.85
CA ILE A 16 1.79 9.38 4.13
C ILE A 16 2.75 8.31 3.63
N LYS A 17 2.50 7.06 4.02
CA LYS A 17 3.22 5.87 3.57
C LYS A 17 2.33 5.09 2.60
N ILE A 18 2.85 4.72 1.45
CA ILE A 18 2.10 4.06 0.38
C ILE A 18 2.79 2.75 0.03
N TYR A 19 2.03 1.66 0.15
CA TYR A 19 2.49 0.30 -0.14
C TYR A 19 1.78 -0.23 -1.38
N PRO A 20 2.51 -0.74 -2.38
CA PRO A 20 1.93 -1.55 -3.43
C PRO A 20 1.37 -2.86 -2.85
N GLU A 21 0.29 -3.34 -3.43
CA GLU A 21 -0.23 -4.67 -3.15
C GLU A 21 -0.15 -5.56 -4.37
N SER A 22 0.20 -6.82 -4.15
CA SER A 22 0.20 -7.86 -5.18
C SER A 22 -0.63 -9.05 -4.74
N LYS A 23 -1.15 -9.84 -5.69
CA LYS A 23 -1.85 -11.07 -5.40
C LYS A 23 -0.88 -12.19 -5.07
N ASN A 24 -1.13 -12.89 -3.97
CA ASN A 24 -0.47 -14.17 -3.70
C ASN A 24 -1.11 -15.30 -4.54
N GLU A 25 -0.62 -16.52 -4.36
CA GLU A 25 -1.10 -17.74 -5.04
C GLU A 25 -2.59 -18.04 -4.78
N LEU A 26 -3.13 -17.58 -3.65
CA LEU A 26 -4.54 -17.70 -3.28
C LEU A 26 -5.42 -16.57 -3.85
N GLY A 27 -4.83 -15.62 -4.57
CA GLY A 27 -5.51 -14.45 -5.12
C GLY A 27 -5.78 -13.33 -4.12
N LEU A 28 -5.23 -13.41 -2.90
CA LEU A 28 -5.34 -12.39 -1.87
C LEU A 28 -4.35 -11.26 -2.10
N TRP A 29 -4.78 -10.02 -1.89
CA TRP A 29 -3.91 -8.86 -1.98
C TRP A 29 -3.05 -8.71 -0.73
N ILE A 30 -1.74 -8.63 -0.94
CA ILE A 30 -0.74 -8.52 0.11
C ILE A 30 0.09 -7.28 -0.13
N ALA A 31 0.11 -6.36 0.84
CA ALA A 31 0.99 -5.22 0.84
C ALA A 31 2.46 -5.66 0.92
N HIS A 32 3.32 -4.99 0.16
CA HIS A 32 4.73 -5.35 0.09
C HIS A 32 5.65 -4.13 -0.10
N PRO A 33 6.95 -4.23 0.26
CA PRO A 33 7.95 -3.24 -0.12
C PRO A 33 8.16 -3.18 -1.65
N PRO A 34 8.65 -2.05 -2.20
CA PRO A 34 9.10 -0.85 -1.48
C PRO A 34 7.94 -0.01 -0.95
N CYS A 35 8.20 0.73 0.14
CA CYS A 35 7.32 1.75 0.68
C CYS A 35 7.67 3.13 0.10
N PHE A 36 6.66 3.89 -0.31
CA PHE A 36 6.83 5.28 -0.74
C PHE A 36 6.33 6.22 0.36
N VAL A 37 7.20 7.13 0.80
CA VAL A 37 6.91 8.07 1.89
C VAL A 37 6.88 9.49 1.36
N VAL A 38 5.84 10.23 1.73
CA VAL A 38 5.66 11.64 1.35
C VAL A 38 5.10 12.44 2.53
N SER A 39 5.53 13.69 2.68
CA SER A 39 4.96 14.57 3.70
C SER A 39 3.50 14.92 3.35
N VAL A 40 2.63 15.03 4.35
CA VAL A 40 1.23 15.46 4.14
C VAL A 40 1.11 16.84 3.51
N ASN A 41 2.14 17.68 3.62
CA ASN A 41 2.17 19.04 3.07
C ASN A 41 2.58 19.09 1.59
N ASP A 42 3.12 18.00 1.06
CA ASP A 42 3.65 17.93 -0.31
C ASP A 42 2.66 17.28 -1.27
N VAL A 43 1.55 17.97 -1.49
CA VAL A 43 0.41 17.46 -2.28
C VAL A 43 0.81 17.07 -3.70
N ARG A 44 1.75 17.79 -4.32
CA ARG A 44 2.20 17.49 -5.69
C ARG A 44 2.95 16.16 -5.76
N ASN A 45 3.75 15.84 -4.75
CA ASN A 45 4.46 14.57 -4.71
C ASN A 45 3.57 13.38 -4.31
N ILE A 46 2.44 13.60 -3.62
CA ILE A 46 1.49 12.52 -3.28
C ILE A 46 1.01 11.79 -4.54
N GLU A 47 0.56 12.53 -5.55
CA GLU A 47 0.06 11.92 -6.80
C GLU A 47 1.15 11.12 -7.52
N CYS A 48 2.37 11.68 -7.57
CA CYS A 48 3.53 11.00 -8.15
C CYS A 48 3.84 9.68 -7.41
N MET A 49 3.79 9.68 -6.07
CA MET A 49 4.05 8.50 -5.25
C MET A 49 2.95 7.45 -5.39
N ILE A 50 1.67 7.86 -5.45
CA ILE A 50 0.54 6.96 -5.72
C ILE A 50 0.72 6.28 -7.08
N ASN A 51 0.99 7.05 -8.13
CA ASN A 51 1.19 6.52 -9.48
C ASN A 51 2.40 5.59 -9.55
N THR A 52 3.46 5.90 -8.82
CA THR A 52 4.64 5.03 -8.71
C THR A 52 4.27 3.72 -8.01
N ALA A 53 3.62 3.77 -6.84
CA ALA A 53 3.18 2.57 -6.13
C ALA A 53 2.24 1.69 -6.97
N LEU A 54 1.32 2.28 -7.73
CA LEU A 54 0.44 1.54 -8.65
C LEU A 54 1.20 0.79 -9.75
N ARG A 55 2.37 1.29 -10.21
CA ARG A 55 3.22 0.55 -11.15
C ARG A 55 3.83 -0.71 -10.52
N TYR A 56 4.18 -0.64 -9.23
CA TYR A 56 4.75 -1.77 -8.48
C TYR A 56 3.69 -2.79 -8.02
N SER A 57 2.43 -2.38 -7.86
CA SER A 57 1.33 -3.31 -7.58
C SER A 57 1.20 -4.36 -8.68
N ASN A 58 1.04 -5.64 -8.33
CA ASN A 58 0.93 -6.75 -9.29
C ASN A 58 1.99 -6.66 -10.41
N SER A 59 3.24 -6.38 -10.07
CA SER A 59 4.35 -6.25 -11.02
C SER A 59 5.12 -7.56 -11.24
N GLY A 60 4.61 -8.69 -10.71
CA GLY A 60 5.27 -9.99 -10.75
C GLY A 60 6.09 -10.33 -9.50
N VAL A 61 6.01 -9.51 -8.45
CA VAL A 61 6.60 -9.81 -7.15
C VAL A 61 5.84 -10.96 -6.49
N LEU A 62 6.56 -12.01 -6.09
CA LEU A 62 6.00 -13.09 -5.27
C LEU A 62 5.78 -12.58 -3.85
N VAL A 63 4.51 -12.58 -3.41
CA VAL A 63 4.12 -12.09 -2.08
C VAL A 63 3.55 -13.21 -1.23
N THR A 64 3.99 -13.27 0.02
CA THR A 64 3.61 -14.29 1.00
C THR A 64 3.17 -13.65 2.31
N GLU A 65 2.73 -14.44 3.28
CA GLU A 65 2.46 -13.93 4.64
C GLU A 65 3.68 -13.27 5.30
N GLU A 66 4.90 -13.73 4.99
CA GLU A 66 6.12 -13.09 5.51
C GLU A 66 6.31 -11.70 4.90
N THR A 67 5.91 -11.49 3.64
CA THR A 67 5.90 -10.16 3.02
C THR A 67 5.00 -9.20 3.80
N ALA A 68 3.82 -9.64 4.21
CA ALA A 68 2.89 -8.84 5.02
C ALA A 68 3.51 -8.48 6.39
N LYS A 69 4.24 -9.41 7.01
CA LYS A 69 4.97 -9.15 8.28
C LYS A 69 6.10 -8.14 8.09
N ASN A 70 6.79 -8.16 6.95
CA ASN A 70 7.86 -7.20 6.66
C ASN A 70 7.34 -5.77 6.54
N VAL A 71 6.13 -5.57 6.02
CA VAL A 71 5.47 -4.26 6.02
C VAL A 71 5.29 -3.72 7.45
N LEU A 72 4.80 -4.56 8.38
CA LEU A 72 4.68 -4.17 9.79
C LEU A 72 6.04 -3.85 10.44
N LYS A 73 7.09 -4.63 10.11
CA LYS A 73 8.46 -4.37 10.57
C LYS A 73 8.99 -3.03 10.06
N GLU A 74 8.82 -2.71 8.77
CA GLU A 74 9.23 -1.42 8.19
C GLU A 74 8.47 -0.23 8.79
N MET A 75 7.21 -0.43 9.18
CA MET A 75 6.43 0.59 9.88
C MET A 75 6.80 0.72 11.37
N CYS A 76 7.65 -0.16 11.91
CA CYS A 76 7.93 -0.30 13.34
C CYS A 76 6.66 -0.56 14.18
N VAL A 77 5.69 -1.28 13.61
CA VAL A 77 4.40 -1.60 14.26
C VAL A 77 4.33 -3.09 14.59
N LYS A 78 3.91 -3.43 15.82
CA LYS A 78 3.90 -4.83 16.30
C LYS A 78 2.76 -5.68 15.74
N SER A 79 1.66 -5.07 15.29
CA SER A 79 0.50 -5.81 14.75
C SER A 79 -0.40 -4.93 13.88
N TRP A 80 -1.17 -5.56 13.00
CA TRP A 80 -2.19 -4.89 12.19
C TRP A 80 -3.21 -4.12 13.03
N ASN A 81 -3.59 -4.64 14.21
CA ASN A 81 -4.51 -3.94 15.11
C ASN A 81 -3.94 -2.62 15.63
N ILE A 82 -2.64 -2.58 15.94
CA ILE A 82 -1.97 -1.33 16.34
C ILE A 82 -1.89 -0.37 15.15
N LEU A 83 -1.62 -0.88 13.94
CA LEU A 83 -1.60 -0.08 12.72
C LEU A 83 -2.94 0.64 12.52
N TYR A 84 -4.06 -0.08 12.53
CA TYR A 84 -5.40 0.51 12.33
C TYR A 84 -5.82 1.51 13.41
N LYS A 85 -5.27 1.40 14.62
CA LYS A 85 -5.52 2.37 15.71
C LYS A 85 -4.66 3.63 15.63
N SER A 86 -3.45 3.51 15.08
CA SER A 86 -2.46 4.60 15.05
C SER A 86 -2.41 5.34 13.72
N HIS A 87 -2.89 4.73 12.64
CA HIS A 87 -2.85 5.28 11.30
C HIS A 87 -4.24 5.30 10.70
N ARG A 88 -4.52 6.32 9.87
CA ARG A 88 -5.65 6.25 8.95
C ARG A 88 -5.22 5.42 7.75
N VAL A 89 -5.85 4.26 7.57
CA VAL A 89 -5.51 3.31 6.51
C VAL A 89 -6.59 3.32 5.44
N PHE A 90 -6.18 3.49 4.19
CA PHE A 90 -7.04 3.48 3.01
C PHE A 90 -6.51 2.47 1.99
N SER A 91 -7.41 1.75 1.33
CA SER A 91 -7.05 0.90 0.19
C SER A 91 -7.61 1.51 -1.08
N PHE A 92 -6.76 1.71 -2.08
CA PHE A 92 -7.15 2.19 -3.40
C PHE A 92 -7.02 1.06 -4.41
N SER A 93 -8.11 0.77 -5.11
CA SER A 93 -8.18 -0.33 -6.07
C SER A 93 -8.50 0.22 -7.46
N LEU A 94 -7.64 -0.07 -8.43
CA LEU A 94 -7.87 0.31 -9.83
C LEU A 94 -8.53 -0.87 -10.58
N ALA A 95 -9.80 -0.67 -10.94
CA ALA A 95 -10.53 -1.54 -11.86
C ALA A 95 -10.42 -1.03 -13.31
N GLU A 96 -10.70 -1.90 -14.30
CA GLU A 96 -10.41 -1.70 -15.73
C GLU A 96 -10.90 -0.41 -16.41
N LYS A 97 -11.59 0.53 -15.73
CA LYS A 97 -11.92 1.81 -16.35
C LYS A 97 -12.28 3.01 -15.46
N LYS A 98 -12.08 2.97 -14.14
CA LYS A 98 -12.30 4.14 -13.25
C LYS A 98 -11.51 3.97 -11.96
N LEU A 99 -10.82 5.03 -11.52
CA LEU A 99 -10.52 5.23 -10.11
C LEU A 99 -11.89 5.32 -9.41
N LEU A 100 -12.20 4.35 -8.54
CA LEU A 100 -13.34 4.40 -7.64
C LEU A 100 -12.89 5.01 -6.31
#